data_AF-X6DE63-F1
#
_entry.id   AF-X6DE63-F1
#
_cell.length_a   1.000
_cell.length_b   1.000
_cell.length_c   1.000
_cell.angle_alpha   90.00
_cell.angle_beta   90.00
_cell.angle_gamma   90.00
#
_symmetry.space_group_name_H-M   'P 1'
#
loop_
_entity.id
_entity.type
_entity.pdbx_description
1 polymer ?
#
loop_
_entity_poly.entity_id
_entity_poly.type
_entity_poly.pdbx_seq_one_letter_code
_entity_poly.pdbx_strand_id
1 'polypeptide(L)' 'MTSNASSRLTFIVFTAGCIALALLFRYAPTGEFPSKYTKVAPVARAANPTRIDVDNEAHAIRFYIDGKQVALLDQSGFRQ' A
#
# COMPACT_ATOMS: atom_id res chain seq x y z
N MET A 1 10.44 -53.75 22.62
CA MET A 1 9.90 -52.60 21.84
C MET A 1 10.28 -51.35 22.62
N THR A 2 11.02 -50.37 22.10
CA THR A 2 10.54 -49.38 21.12
C THR A 2 11.70 -48.70 20.34
N SER A 3 11.59 -48.74 19.00
CA SER A 3 11.89 -47.64 18.07
C SER A 3 13.22 -46.84 18.17
N ASN A 4 14.35 -47.43 17.75
CA ASN A 4 15.55 -46.67 17.35
C ASN A 4 15.55 -46.27 15.85
N ALA A 5 14.66 -46.86 15.06
CA ALA A 5 14.50 -46.54 13.64
C ALA A 5 13.74 -45.22 13.41
N SER A 6 12.77 -44.87 14.26
CA SER A 6 11.97 -43.65 14.11
C SER A 6 12.77 -42.36 14.29
N SER A 7 13.75 -42.35 15.22
CA SER A 7 14.60 -41.17 15.45
C SER A 7 15.47 -40.88 14.22
N ARG A 8 16.19 -41.88 13.70
CA ARG A 8 17.03 -41.73 12.51
C ARG A 8 16.24 -41.35 11.26
N LEU A 9 15.06 -41.95 11.07
CA LEU A 9 14.17 -41.62 9.96
C LEU A 9 13.73 -40.15 10.04
N THR A 10 13.37 -39.66 11.22
CA THR A 10 12.97 -38.26 11.45
C THR A 10 14.13 -37.31 11.16
N PHE A 11 15.35 -37.63 11.61
CA PHE A 11 16.54 -36.83 11.31
C PHE A 11 16.85 -36.79 9.81
N ILE A 12 16.74 -37.90 9.09
CA ILE A 12 16.98 -37.97 7.64
C ILE A 12 15.93 -37.17 6.87
N VAL A 13 14.66 -37.27 7.22
CA VAL A 13 13.58 -36.52 6.56
C VAL A 13 13.72 -35.03 6.83
N PHE A 14 14.10 -34.64 8.05
CA PHE A 14 14.35 -33.25 8.40
C PHE A 14 15.53 -32.66 7.60
N THR A 15 16.67 -33.37 7.55
CA THR A 15 17.85 -32.88 6.81
C THR A 15 17.60 -32.85 5.31
N ALA A 16 16.95 -33.86 4.74
CA ALA A 16 16.55 -33.87 3.34
C ALA A 16 15.60 -32.72 3.00
N GLY A 17 14.64 -32.42 3.89
CA GLY A 17 13.73 -31.27 3.74
C GLY A 17 14.45 -29.92 3.74
N CYS A 18 15.40 -29.73 4.66
CA CYS A 18 16.21 -28.50 4.69
C CYS A 18 17.07 -28.33 3.43
N ILE A 19 17.67 -29.42 2.93
CA ILE A 19 18.46 -29.39 1.69
C ILE A 19 17.56 -29.05 0.49
N ALA A 20 16.38 -29.67 0.39
CA ALA A 20 15.43 -29.36 -0.67
C ALA A 20 15.01 -27.89 -0.67
N LEU A 21 14.73 -27.32 0.52
CA LEU A 21 14.39 -25.90 0.65
C LEU A 21 15.55 -24.99 0.24
N ALA A 22 16.78 -25.32 0.65
CA ALA A 22 17.98 -24.56 0.26
C ALA A 22 18.20 -24.58 -1.25
N LEU A 23 17.96 -25.71 -1.91
CA LEU A 23 18.05 -25.84 -3.37
C LEU A 23 16.97 -25.00 -4.07
N LEU A 24 15.75 -24.99 -3.54
CA LEU A 24 14.68 -24.14 -4.09
C LEU A 24 15.04 -22.66 -4.01
N PHE A 25 15.62 -22.17 -2.91
CA PHE A 25 16.06 -20.77 -2.83
C PHE A 25 17.29 -20.47 -3.68
N ARG A 26 18.22 -21.43 -3.82
CA ARG A 26 19.44 -21.28 -4.63
C ARG A 26 19.13 -21.19 -6.12
N TYR A 27 18.18 -22.00 -6.59
CA TYR A 27 17.78 -22.09 -7.99
C TYR A 27 16.45 -21.42 -8.28
N ALA A 28 15.86 -20.73 -7.31
CA ALA A 28 14.70 -19.90 -7.56
C ALA A 28 15.06 -18.89 -8.66
N PRO A 29 14.25 -18.77 -9.71
CA PRO A 29 14.44 -17.70 -10.66
C PRO A 29 14.39 -16.38 -9.90
N THR A 30 15.33 -15.49 -10.21
CA THR A 30 15.28 -14.09 -9.79
C THR A 30 14.09 -13.44 -10.49
N GLY A 31 12.88 -13.71 -10.00
CA GLY A 31 11.72 -12.95 -10.36
C GLY A 31 11.96 -11.55 -9.83
N GLU A 32 12.06 -10.57 -10.72
CA GLU A 32 11.97 -9.17 -10.30
C GLU A 32 10.65 -9.03 -9.57
N PHE A 33 10.71 -8.89 -8.24
CA PHE A 33 9.55 -8.41 -7.51
C PHE A 33 9.35 -6.98 -7.99
N PRO A 34 8.24 -6.64 -8.68
CA PRO A 34 7.97 -5.25 -8.97
C PRO A 34 7.92 -4.55 -7.62
N SER A 35 8.93 -3.73 -7.36
CA SER A 35 9.04 -2.93 -6.15
C SER A 35 7.75 -2.14 -6.07
N LYS A 36 6.98 -2.45 -5.04
CA LYS A 36 5.62 -1.98 -4.86
C LYS A 36 5.55 -0.50 -5.16
N TYR A 37 4.68 -0.12 -6.09
CA TYR A 37 4.13 1.23 -6.20
C TYR A 37 5.14 2.31 -5.82
N THR A 38 6.14 2.56 -6.67
CA THR A 38 6.71 3.91 -6.70
C THR A 38 5.53 4.80 -7.03
N LYS A 39 4.94 5.40 -6.00
CA LYS A 39 4.00 6.50 -6.12
C LYS A 39 4.79 7.55 -6.87
N VAL A 40 4.71 7.53 -8.20
CA VAL A 40 5.20 8.61 -9.05
C VAL A 40 4.58 9.83 -8.42
N ALA A 41 5.39 10.61 -7.72
CA ALA A 41 4.92 11.85 -7.14
C ALA A 41 4.29 12.58 -8.32
N PRO A 42 2.99 12.89 -8.29
CA PRO A 42 2.37 13.56 -9.41
C PRO A 42 3.23 14.79 -9.68
N VAL A 43 3.67 14.92 -10.92
CA VAL A 43 4.41 16.09 -11.43
C VAL A 43 3.83 17.30 -10.74
N ALA A 44 4.67 17.98 -9.95
CA ALA A 44 4.28 19.15 -9.19
C ALA A 44 3.91 20.27 -10.19
N ARG A 45 2.71 20.21 -10.74
CA ARG A 45 2.00 21.41 -11.14
C ARG A 45 1.61 22.05 -9.83
N ALA A 46 2.39 23.06 -9.43
CA ALA A 46 1.96 24.06 -8.48
C ALA A 46 0.74 24.79 -9.07
N ALA A 47 -0.41 24.15 -9.01
CA ALA A 47 -1.71 24.77 -9.03
C ALA A 47 -2.26 24.50 -7.64
N ASN A 48 -2.69 25.55 -6.94
CA ASN A 48 -3.02 25.46 -5.52
C ASN A 48 -3.86 24.20 -5.22
N PRO A 49 -3.51 23.42 -4.18
CA PRO A 49 -4.19 22.16 -3.91
C PRO A 49 -5.69 22.40 -3.77
N THR A 50 -6.49 21.47 -4.28
CA THR A 50 -7.94 21.48 -4.05
C THR A 50 -8.20 21.60 -2.55
N ARG A 51 -8.85 22.68 -2.15
CA ARG A 51 -9.04 23.07 -0.75
C ARG A 51 -10.50 23.33 -0.47
N ILE A 52 -10.93 22.97 0.73
CA ILE A 52 -12.26 23.26 1.24
C ILE A 52 -12.08 24.13 2.48
N ASP A 53 -12.70 25.31 2.50
CA ASP A 53 -12.74 26.17 3.68
C ASP A 53 -14.12 26.14 4.29
N VAL A 54 -14.15 25.93 5.62
CA VAL A 54 -15.37 25.97 6.42
C VAL A 54 -15.37 27.30 7.17
N ASP A 55 -16.31 28.16 6.79
CA ASP A 55 -16.59 29.43 7.46
C ASP A 55 -17.69 29.20 8.49
N ASN A 56 -17.29 29.07 9.75
CA ASN A 56 -18.21 28.83 10.86
C ASN A 56 -19.07 30.06 11.18
N GLU A 57 -18.61 31.27 10.88
CA GLU A 57 -19.36 32.50 11.16
C GLU A 57 -20.43 32.74 10.09
N ALA A 58 -20.09 32.52 8.82
CA ALA A 58 -21.05 32.64 7.72
C ALA A 58 -21.91 31.38 7.51
N HIS A 59 -21.70 30.33 8.31
CA HIS A 59 -22.32 29.01 8.13
C HIS A 59 -22.20 28.49 6.69
N ALA A 60 -21.00 28.61 6.12
CA ALA A 60 -20.77 28.32 4.71
C ALA A 60 -19.52 27.47 4.48
N ILE A 61 -19.54 26.67 3.41
CA ILE A 61 -18.43 25.84 2.96
C ILE A 61 -18.04 26.27 1.55
N ARG A 62 -16.78 26.65 1.35
CA ARG A 62 -16.24 27.13 0.07
C ARG A 62 -15.32 26.07 -0.53
N PHE A 63 -15.49 25.78 -1.81
CA PHE A 63 -14.70 24.81 -2.54
C PHE A 63 -13.77 25.53 -3.51
N TYR A 64 -12.48 25.23 -3.43
CA TYR A 64 -11.44 25.80 -4.29
C TYR A 64 -10.74 24.73 -5.10
N ILE A 65 -10.58 24.97 -6.41
CA ILE A 65 -9.75 24.17 -7.32
C ILE A 65 -8.74 25.12 -7.94
N ASP A 66 -7.46 24.77 -7.89
CA ASP A 66 -6.35 25.60 -8.40
C ASP A 66 -6.29 27.02 -7.79
N GLY A 67 -6.96 27.24 -6.67
CA GLY A 67 -7.05 28.53 -5.96
C GLY A 67 -8.24 29.39 -6.37
N LYS A 68 -9.10 28.90 -7.27
CA LYS A 68 -10.36 29.56 -7.66
C LYS A 68 -11.52 28.95 -6.90
N GLN A 69 -12.39 29.77 -6.31
CA GLN A 69 -13.65 29.29 -5.73
C GLN A 69 -14.56 28.81 -6.86
N VAL A 70 -14.96 27.54 -6.81
CA VAL A 70 -15.80 26.89 -7.84
C VAL A 70 -17.20 26.53 -7.35
N ALA A 71 -17.40 26.53 -6.03
CA ALA A 71 -18.69 26.33 -5.41
C ALA A 71 -18.73 26.92 -4.00
N LEU A 72 -19.93 27.29 -3.57
CA LEU A 72 -20.28 27.72 -2.23
C LEU A 72 -21.48 26.91 -1.75
N LEU A 73 -21.40 26.32 -0.57
CA LEU A 73 -22.54 25.71 0.11
C LEU A 73 -22.87 26.58 1.32
N ASP A 74 -24.04 27.19 1.32
CA ASP A 74 -24.57 27.97 2.45
C ASP A 74 -25.92 27.40 2.92
N GLN A 75 -26.58 28.07 3.86
CA GLN A 75 -27.89 27.64 4.38
C GLN A 75 -28.99 27.54 3.32
N SER A 76 -28.83 28.21 2.18
CA SER A 76 -29.76 28.14 1.05
C SER A 76 -29.41 27.05 0.03
N GLY A 77 -28.29 26.34 0.22
CA GLY A 77 -27.87 25.20 -0.59
C GLY A 77 -26.61 25.46 -1.42
N PHE A 78 -26.37 24.62 -2.43
CA PHE A 78 -25.22 24.76 -3.32
C PHE A 78 -25.43 25.89 -4.33
N ARG A 79 -24.43 26.77 -4.40
CA ARG A 79 -24.30 27.87 -5.36
C ARG A 79 -23.01 27.65 -6.17
N GLN A 80 -23.11 27.77 -7.49
CA GLN A 80 -21.98 27.70 -8.44
C GLN A 80 -21.31 29.06 -8.60
#